data_AF-A0A944T905-F1
#
_entry.id   AF-A0A944T905-F1
#
_cell.length_a   1.000
_cell.length_b   1.000
_cell.length_c   1.000
_cell.angle_alpha   90.00
_cell.angle_beta   90.00
_cell.angle_gamma   90.00
#
_symmetry.space_group_name_H-M   'P 1'
#
loop_
_entity.id
_entity.type
_entity.pdbx_description
1 polymer ?
#
loop_
_entity_poly.entity_id
_entity_poly.type
_entity_poly.pdbx_seq_one_letter_code
_entity_poly.pdbx_strand_id
1 'polypeptide(L)' 'MYDSVKRFFTQVTEMGLLLIALSVVAGIIFGGDLPFVGNVVGNLLALIKSLGDGGLVGLIAVGIILWLLSKRS' A
#
# COMPACT_ATOMS: atom_id res chain seq x y z
N MET A 1 -12.78 -20.72 -13.41
CA MET A 1 -11.32 -20.51 -13.42
C MET A 1 -10.96 -19.04 -13.25
N TYR A 2 -11.50 -18.13 -14.07
CA TYR A 2 -11.35 -16.67 -13.89
C TYR A 2 -11.72 -16.21 -12.47
N ASP A 3 -12.86 -16.64 -11.94
CA ASP A 3 -13.32 -16.25 -10.61
C ASP A 3 -12.38 -16.73 -9.48
N SER A 4 -11.78 -17.91 -9.64
CA SER A 4 -10.84 -18.47 -8.66
C SER A 4 -9.54 -17.65 -8.63
N VAL A 5 -9.01 -17.29 -9.80
CA VAL A 5 -7.82 -16.44 -9.93
C VAL A 5 -8.09 -15.04 -9.39
N LYS A 6 -9.23 -14.44 -9.76
CA LYS A 6 -9.66 -13.13 -9.23
C LYS A 6 -9.75 -13.16 -7.71
N ARG A 7 -10.41 -14.17 -7.12
CA ARG A 7 -10.51 -14.34 -5.66
C ARG A 7 -9.16 -14.48 -4.99
N PHE A 8 -8.25 -15.27 -5.56
CA PHE A 8 -6.89 -15.44 -5.03
C PHE A 8 -6.14 -14.10 -4.96
N PHE A 9 -6.10 -13.33 -6.05
CA PHE A 9 -5.46 -12.01 -6.03
C PHE A 9 -6.14 -11.03 -5.09
N THR A 10 -7.47 -11.10 -4.98
CA THR A 10 -8.21 -10.29 -4.01
C THR A 10 -7.74 -10.57 -2.60
N GLN A 11 -7.77 -11.83 -2.18
CA GLN A 11 -7.37 -12.28 -0.84
C GLN A 11 -5.90 -11.98 -0.53
N VAL A 12 -4.98 -12.26 -1.46
CA VAL A 12 -3.55 -11.97 -1.26
C VAL A 12 -3.31 -10.47 -1.06
N THR A 13 -4.02 -9.62 -1.82
CA THR A 13 -3.90 -8.17 -1.65
C THR A 13 -4.50 -7.71 -0.32
N GLU A 14 -5.64 -8.24 0.10
CA GLU A 14 -6.24 -7.93 1.41
C GLU A 14 -5.30 -8.32 2.56
N MET A 15 -4.70 -9.50 2.48
CA MET A 15 -3.67 -9.94 3.42
C MET A 15 -2.45 -8.99 3.39
N GLY A 16 -1.97 -8.63 2.20
CA GLY A 16 -0.87 -7.68 2.05
C GLY A 16 -1.17 -6.31 2.67
N LEU A 17 -2.39 -5.78 2.49
CA LEU A 17 -2.82 -4.52 3.09
C LEU A 17 -2.86 -4.59 4.62
N LEU A 18 -3.38 -5.69 5.18
CA LEU A 18 -3.36 -5.94 6.63
C LEU A 18 -1.92 -6.00 7.17
N LEU A 19 -1.02 -6.68 6.46
CA LEU A 19 0.39 -6.76 6.83
C LEU A 19 1.08 -5.40 6.76
N ILE A 20 0.81 -4.57 5.74
CA ILE A 20 1.33 -3.20 5.65
C ILE A 20 0.83 -2.37 6.83
N ALA A 21 -0.48 -2.43 7.14
CA ALA A 21 -1.05 -1.69 8.26
C ALA A 21 -0.40 -2.08 9.59
N LEU A 22 -0.25 -3.38 9.85
CA LEU A 22 0.43 -3.88 11.04
C LEU A 22 1.89 -3.41 11.11
N SER A 23 2.61 -3.48 9.98
CA SER A 23 4.01 -3.08 9.89
C SER A 23 4.21 -1.59 10.14
N VAL A 24 3.30 -0.74 9.65
CA VAL A 24 3.34 0.71 9.91
C VAL A 24 3.15 0.99 11.40
N VAL A 25 2.15 0.38 12.04
CA VAL A 25 1.91 0.54 13.48
C VAL A 25 3.13 0.07 14.29
N ALA A 26 3.65 -1.11 13.99
CA ALA A 26 4.82 -1.65 14.68
C ALA A 26 6.07 -0.78 14.46
N GLY A 27 6.31 -0.30 13.24
CA GLY A 27 7.44 0.57 12.92
C GLY A 27 7.40 1.91 13.65
N ILE A 28 6.21 2.48 13.86
CA ILE A 28 6.03 3.71 14.65
C ILE A 28 6.30 3.46 16.14
N ILE A 29 5.84 2.32 16.69
CA ILE A 29 5.99 2.00 18.12
C ILE A 29 7.44 1.68 18.48
N PHE A 30 8.08 0.79 17.73
CA PHE A 30 9.40 0.27 18.08
C PHE A 30 10.55 1.14 17.56
N GLY A 31 10.32 1.91 16.50
CA GLY A 31 11.34 2.74 15.85
C GLY A 31 12.36 1.91 15.07
N GLY A 32 12.53 2.23 13.79
CA GLY A 32 13.48 1.55 12.91
C GLY A 32 12.90 0.36 12.13
N ASP A 33 13.79 -0.39 11.48
CA ASP A 33 13.42 -1.46 10.58
C ASP A 33 13.04 -2.74 11.33
N LEU A 34 11.89 -3.30 10.97
CA LEU A 34 11.43 -4.56 11.53
C LEU A 34 12.12 -5.74 10.81
N PRO A 35 12.59 -6.77 11.53
CA PRO A 35 13.42 -7.83 10.95
C PRO A 35 12.72 -8.71 9.90
N PHE A 36 11.39 -8.74 9.87
CA PHE A 36 10.59 -9.60 8.97
C PHE A 36 9.85 -8.82 7.86
N VAL A 37 9.71 -7.49 7.97
CA VAL A 37 8.97 -6.63 7.02
C VAL A 37 9.79 -5.44 6.49
N GLY A 38 10.92 -5.10 7.12
CA GLY A 38 11.82 -4.03 6.69
C GLY A 38 11.28 -2.62 6.95
N ASN A 39 11.79 -1.65 6.18
CA ASN A 39 11.46 -0.22 6.31
C ASN A 39 10.12 0.17 5.66
N VAL A 40 9.01 -0.38 6.15
CA VAL A 40 7.69 -0.12 5.54
C VAL A 40 7.29 1.35 5.66
N VAL A 41 7.56 1.98 6.81
CA VAL A 41 7.22 3.40 7.05
C VAL A 41 8.02 4.30 6.10
N GLY A 42 9.33 4.07 5.96
CA GLY A 42 10.17 4.84 5.04
C GLY A 42 9.75 4.68 3.59
N ASN A 43 9.43 3.45 3.16
CA ASN A 43 8.93 3.19 1.81
C ASN A 43 7.60 3.90 1.53
N LEU A 44 6.67 3.91 2.49
CA LEU A 44 5.40 4.63 2.39
C LEU A 44 5.63 6.14 2.24
N LEU A 45 6.48 6.72 3.08
CA LEU A 45 6.79 8.14 3.03
C LEU A 45 7.49 8.52 1.71
N ALA A 46 8.39 7.69 1.21
CA ALA A 46 9.05 7.90 -0.08
C ALA A 46 8.05 7.89 -1.24
N LEU A 47 7.07 6.98 -1.23
CA LEU A 47 5.99 6.96 -2.21
C LEU A 47 5.12 8.23 -2.13
N ILE A 48 4.71 8.63 -0.92
CA ILE A 48 3.91 9.85 -0.72
C ILE A 48 4.68 11.08 -1.21
N LYS A 49 5.98 11.16 -0.89
CA LYS A 49 6.84 12.25 -1.36
C LYS A 49 6.94 12.27 -2.88
N SER A 50 7.17 11.12 -3.52
CA SER A 50 7.22 11.03 -4.99
C SER A 50 5.92 11.47 -5.65
N LEU A 51 4.77 11.19 -5.02
CA LEU A 51 3.48 11.66 -5.50
C LEU A 51 3.34 13.18 -5.30
N GLY A 52 3.76 13.72 -4.17
CA GLY A 52 3.76 15.17 -3.91
C GLY A 52 4.67 15.96 -4.85
N ASP A 53 5.89 15.46 -5.11
CA ASP A 53 6.88 16.09 -5.99
C ASP A 53 6.37 16.18 -7.46
N GLY A 54 5.47 15.27 -7.86
CA GLY A 54 4.85 15.27 -9.19
C GLY A 54 3.73 16.30 -9.40
N GLY A 55 3.34 17.05 -8.36
CA GLY A 55 2.30 18.07 -8.44
C GLY A 55 0.97 17.55 -9.01
N LEU A 56 0.51 18.13 -10.13
CA LEU A 56 -0.74 17.72 -10.78
C LEU A 56 -0.72 16.25 -11.25
N VAL A 57 0.41 15.78 -11.77
CA VAL A 57 0.55 14.38 -12.23
C VAL A 57 0.44 13.42 -11.05
N GLY A 58 1.01 13.80 -9.90
CA GLY A 58 0.86 13.05 -8.66
C GLY A 58 -0.58 12.93 -8.18
N LEU A 59 -1.33 14.04 -8.21
CA LEU A 59 -2.76 14.06 -7.90
C LEU A 59 -3.59 13.17 -8.83
N ILE A 60 -3.30 13.19 -10.14
CA ILE A 60 -3.96 12.31 -11.11
C ILE A 60 -3.65 10.84 -10.79
N ALA A 61 -2.39 10.52 -10.48
CA ALA A 61 -1.99 9.17 -10.11
C ALA A 61 -2.74 8.67 -8.86
N VAL A 62 -2.82 9.51 -7.82
CA VAL A 62 -3.61 9.21 -6.61
C VAL A 62 -5.08 8.96 -6.95
N GLY A 63 -5.69 9.81 -7.79
CA GLY A 63 -7.08 9.65 -8.23
C GLY A 63 -7.33 8.31 -8.92
N ILE A 64 -6.43 7.89 -9.80
CA ILE A 64 -6.51 6.58 -10.49
C ILE A 64 -6.38 5.43 -9.49
N ILE A 65 -5.44 5.50 -8.54
CA ILE A 65 -5.24 4.47 -7.52
C ILE A 65 -6.51 4.32 -6.67
N LEU A 66 -7.08 5.43 -6.19
CA LEU A 66 -8.30 5.41 -5.38
C LEU A 66 -9.49 4.87 -6.17
N TRP A 67 -9.61 5.21 -7.45
CA TRP A 67 -10.67 4.67 -8.32
C TRP A 67 -10.55 3.15 -8.52
N LEU A 68 -9.33 2.64 -8.74
CA LEU A 68 -9.08 1.21 -8.87
C LEU A 68 -9.37 0.44 -7.58
N LEU A 69 -9.00 1.00 -6.42
CA LEU A 69 -9.28 0.39 -5.11
C LEU A 69 -10.77 0.45 -4.76
N SER A 70 -11.48 1.51 -5.12
CA SER A 70 -12.93 1.62 -4.91
C SER A 70 -13.72 0.59 -5.73
N LYS A 71 -13.25 0.28 -6.95
CA LYS A 71 -13.87 -0.72 -7.83
C LYS A 71 -13.69 -2.18 -7.37
N ARG A 72 -12.95 -2.41 -6.29
CA ARG A 72 -12.80 -3.73 -5.66
C ARG A 72 -13.96 -4.09 -4.71
N SER A 73 -14.75 -3.10 -4.29
CA SER A 73 -15.93 -3.30 -3.43
C SER A 73 -17.18 -3.71 -4.22
#